data_AF-A0A7C5SU96-F1
#
_entry.id   AF-A0A7C5SU96-F1
#
_cell.length_a   1.000
_cell.length_b   1.000
_cell.length_c   1.000
_cell.angle_alpha   90.00
_cell.angle_beta   90.00
_cell.angle_gamma   90.00
#
_symmetry.space_group_name_H-M   'P 1'
#
loop_
_entity.id
_entity.type
_entity.pdbx_description
1 polymer ?
#
loop_
_entity_poly.entity_id
_entity_poly.type
_entity_poly.pdbx_seq_one_letter_code
_entity_poly.pdbx_strand_id
1 'polypeptide(L)'
;MEVLKFFKYDEGVVSSLKKVYGSELPIFLKSIREPGKRLYVRVNALIRNTYEVIESLRTREIKVFPDENVEEAIFFPIEGPYKVPIEDGIVIVDKRTAESVYLGSHVYAPGVLKAVGHVRKNSPVTVVSPILEPVGWGYFRIDPKDVGKVRKGLVVEVAISKYRAPKVREFPEFAEGALYEQSFPAMLVSKILEPKPEELIVDMCAAPGGKASHIYQLTKGKARILAFDHSKKRIAKMVREFKRMKVNIEIHMADSRYLHIDYPSLCGKVDKVLIDPPCSSFGVRPKLYDSKRYRDVVDLRNYQIQFFKPAYELLRKGGVLVYSTCTVTLEENEEVIEEAIERYRFELVKVKYGSLGSKGLGDKGDFFMRFHPHIHDVTGYFIAKLVKK
;
A
#
# COMPACT_ATOMS: atom_id res chain seq x y z
N MET A 1 16.25 21.09 -5.95
CA MET A 1 16.78 20.07 -6.89
C MET A 1 17.54 18.95 -6.20
N GLU A 2 18.18 19.18 -5.05
CA GLU A 2 19.04 18.17 -4.39
C GLU A 2 18.37 16.81 -4.12
N VAL A 3 17.08 16.78 -3.79
CA VAL A 3 16.34 15.53 -3.53
C VAL A 3 16.23 14.61 -4.75
N LEU A 4 16.32 15.15 -5.97
CA LEU A 4 16.25 14.37 -7.20
C LEU A 4 17.43 13.40 -7.35
N LYS A 5 18.56 13.62 -6.65
CA LYS A 5 19.71 12.71 -6.69
C LYS A 5 19.39 11.29 -6.20
N PHE A 6 18.33 11.15 -5.40
CA PHE A 6 17.83 9.86 -4.90
C PHE A 6 16.85 9.17 -5.87
N PHE A 7 16.43 9.87 -6.92
CA PHE A 7 15.43 9.41 -7.87
C PHE A 7 16.01 9.37 -9.27
N LYS A 8 16.29 8.17 -9.77
CA LYS A 8 16.73 7.93 -11.14
C LYS A 8 15.51 7.94 -12.07
N TYR A 9 14.94 9.13 -12.24
CA TYR A 9 13.80 9.41 -13.10
C TYR A 9 14.29 10.10 -14.37
N ASP A 10 13.83 9.63 -15.53
CA ASP A 10 14.07 10.32 -16.80
C ASP A 10 13.23 11.61 -16.90
N GLU A 11 13.52 12.44 -17.90
CA GLU A 11 12.82 13.71 -18.11
C GLU A 11 11.31 13.53 -18.27
N GLY A 12 10.87 12.40 -18.84
CA GLY A 12 9.45 12.09 -19.02
C GLY A 12 8.74 11.87 -17.68
N VAL A 13 9.34 11.10 -16.75
CA VAL A 13 8.79 10.96 -15.39
C VAL A 13 8.77 12.29 -14.66
N VAL A 14 9.85 13.07 -14.75
CA VAL A 14 9.91 14.40 -14.11
C VAL A 14 8.84 15.32 -14.67
N SER A 15 8.62 15.31 -15.98
CA SER A 15 7.56 16.07 -16.66
C SER A 15 6.16 15.63 -16.18
N SER A 16 5.88 14.33 -16.16
CA SER A 16 4.62 13.77 -15.66
C SER A 16 4.34 14.18 -14.21
N LEU A 17 5.32 14.10 -13.32
CA LEU A 17 5.15 14.54 -11.92
C LEU A 17 5.02 16.07 -11.81
N LYS A 18 5.67 16.86 -12.67
CA LYS A 18 5.50 18.32 -12.73
C LYS A 18 4.09 18.74 -13.17
N LYS A 19 3.40 17.95 -14.00
CA LYS A 19 1.98 18.23 -14.32
C LYS A 19 1.09 18.22 -13.07
N VAL A 20 1.46 17.43 -12.07
CA VAL A 20 0.69 17.28 -10.82
C VAL A 20 1.14 18.29 -9.76
N TYR A 21 2.44 18.47 -9.60
CA TYR A 21 3.00 19.22 -8.48
C TYR A 21 3.61 20.57 -8.85
N GLY A 22 3.83 20.87 -10.13
CA GLY A 22 4.46 22.11 -10.56
C GLY A 22 5.75 22.42 -9.79
N SER A 23 5.77 23.58 -9.12
CA SER A 23 6.87 24.02 -8.25
C SER A 23 7.02 23.22 -6.95
N GLU A 24 5.99 22.50 -6.51
CA GLU A 24 5.99 21.70 -5.28
C GLU A 24 6.61 20.30 -5.46
N LEU A 25 7.02 19.93 -6.67
CA LEU A 25 7.63 18.62 -6.94
C LEU A 25 8.78 18.28 -5.97
N PRO A 26 9.73 19.18 -5.64
CA PRO A 26 10.77 18.88 -4.67
C PRO A 26 10.24 18.59 -3.25
N ILE A 27 9.14 19.25 -2.85
CA ILE A 27 8.50 19.05 -1.54
C ILE A 27 7.84 17.66 -1.51
N PHE A 28 7.12 17.30 -2.57
CA PHE A 28 6.58 15.96 -2.74
C PHE A 28 7.68 14.88 -2.67
N LEU A 29 8.74 15.03 -3.47
CA LEU A 29 9.84 14.05 -3.50
C LEU A 29 10.54 13.94 -2.16
N LYS A 30 10.70 15.04 -1.41
CA LYS A 30 11.22 15.00 -0.04
C LYS A 30 10.28 14.21 0.88
N SER A 31 8.98 14.51 0.83
CA SER A 31 7.99 13.86 1.69
C SER A 31 7.95 12.34 1.50
N ILE A 32 8.01 11.82 0.26
CA ILE A 32 7.95 10.35 0.06
C ILE A 32 9.18 9.61 0.56
N ARG A 33 10.32 10.28 0.79
CA ARG A 33 11.51 9.64 1.40
C ARG A 33 11.30 9.34 2.88
N GLU A 34 10.42 10.08 3.53
CA GLU A 34 10.11 9.94 4.94
C GLU A 34 8.78 9.19 5.14
N PRO A 35 8.63 8.42 6.23
CA PRO A 35 7.33 7.89 6.60
C PRO A 35 6.38 9.03 6.99
N GLY A 36 5.07 8.75 7.00
CA GLY A 36 4.13 9.67 7.65
C GLY A 36 4.29 9.67 9.17
N LYS A 37 3.64 10.58 9.88
CA LYS A 37 3.62 10.61 11.35
C LYS A 37 2.72 9.53 11.96
N ARG A 38 1.80 8.97 11.17
CA ARG A 38 0.80 7.97 11.60
C ARG A 38 1.00 6.66 10.86
N LEU A 39 1.35 5.59 11.58
CA LEU A 39 1.27 4.22 11.07
C LEU A 39 -0.17 3.72 11.25
N TYR A 40 -0.93 3.70 10.16
CA TYR A 40 -2.31 3.22 10.16
C TYR A 40 -2.43 1.70 10.15
N VAL A 41 -3.40 1.20 10.93
CA VAL A 41 -3.78 -0.20 11.02
C VAL A 41 -5.31 -0.28 11.04
N ARG A 42 -5.87 -1.21 10.28
CA ARG A 42 -7.29 -1.53 10.34
C ARG A 42 -7.56 -2.54 11.45
N VAL A 43 -8.51 -2.26 12.31
CA VAL A 43 -9.09 -3.22 13.25
C VAL A 43 -10.15 -4.05 12.54
N ASN A 44 -10.04 -5.37 12.65
CA ASN A 44 -11.04 -6.32 12.19
C ASN A 44 -12.15 -6.46 13.23
N ALA A 45 -13.19 -5.62 13.09
CA ALA A 45 -14.33 -5.56 14.00
C ALA A 45 -15.17 -6.84 14.06
N LEU A 46 -14.94 -7.83 13.18
CA LEU A 46 -15.56 -9.16 13.27
C LEU A 46 -14.90 -10.05 14.33
N ILE A 47 -13.67 -9.75 14.71
CA ILE A 47 -12.90 -10.50 15.73
C ILE A 47 -12.97 -9.79 17.07
N ARG A 48 -12.71 -8.48 17.05
CA ARG A 48 -12.65 -7.65 18.26
C ARG A 48 -12.99 -6.21 17.90
N ASN A 49 -13.79 -5.54 18.72
CA ASN A 49 -14.13 -4.14 18.44
C ASN A 49 -12.92 -3.21 18.65
N THR A 50 -12.95 -2.03 18.02
CA THR A 50 -11.84 -1.07 18.03
C THR A 50 -11.45 -0.63 19.44
N TYR A 51 -12.42 -0.39 20.32
CA TYR A 51 -12.17 0.07 21.68
C TYR A 51 -11.39 -0.97 22.49
N GLU A 52 -11.81 -2.23 22.47
CA GLU A 52 -11.12 -3.31 23.17
C GLU A 52 -9.70 -3.53 22.68
N VAL A 53 -9.46 -3.40 21.36
CA VAL A 53 -8.11 -3.47 20.79
C VAL A 53 -7.24 -2.34 21.30
N ILE A 54 -7.75 -1.10 21.32
CA ILE A 54 -7.04 0.07 21.83
C ILE A 54 -6.69 -0.12 23.31
N GLU A 55 -7.65 -0.53 24.14
CA GLU A 55 -7.42 -0.78 25.57
C GLU A 55 -6.37 -1.88 25.78
N SER A 56 -6.46 -2.99 25.04
CA SER A 56 -5.51 -4.10 25.08
C SER A 56 -4.08 -3.71 24.70
N LEU A 57 -3.93 -2.72 23.81
CA LEU A 57 -2.62 -2.17 23.45
C LEU A 57 -2.10 -1.22 24.53
N ARG A 58 -2.97 -0.35 25.07
CA ARG A 58 -2.61 0.65 26.09
C ARG A 58 -2.24 0.04 27.44
N THR A 59 -2.84 -1.08 27.83
CA THR A 59 -2.45 -1.82 29.05
C THR A 59 -1.01 -2.34 28.99
N ARG A 60 -0.44 -2.47 27.79
CA ARG A 60 0.97 -2.80 27.53
C ARG A 60 1.81 -1.57 27.18
N GLU A 61 1.33 -0.39 27.58
CA GLU A 61 1.97 0.92 27.37
C GLU A 61 2.22 1.28 25.89
N ILE A 62 1.51 0.63 24.96
CA ILE A 62 1.64 0.94 23.54
C ILE A 62 0.80 2.18 23.24
N LYS A 63 1.47 3.23 22.77
CA LYS A 63 0.81 4.48 22.35
C LYS A 63 0.02 4.27 21.06
N VAL A 64 -1.30 4.31 21.16
CA VAL A 64 -2.23 4.11 20.05
C VAL A 64 -3.45 5.03 20.17
N PHE A 65 -3.96 5.46 19.03
CA PHE A 65 -5.10 6.37 18.91
C PHE A 65 -6.10 5.88 17.85
N PRO A 66 -7.41 6.10 18.07
CA PRO A 66 -8.38 5.94 17.01
C PRO A 66 -8.21 7.06 15.96
N ASP A 67 -8.56 6.77 14.71
CA ASP A 67 -8.74 7.81 13.70
C ASP A 67 -10.03 8.60 13.95
N GLU A 68 -10.03 9.87 13.56
CA GLU A 68 -11.14 10.78 13.80
C GLU A 68 -12.33 10.55 12.84
N ASN A 69 -12.12 9.90 11.70
CA ASN A 69 -13.11 9.78 10.61
C ASN A 69 -13.44 8.34 10.23
N VAL A 70 -12.56 7.39 10.53
CA VAL A 70 -12.72 5.98 10.17
C VAL A 70 -12.72 5.12 11.44
N GLU A 71 -13.91 4.64 11.82
CA GLU A 71 -14.16 3.88 13.06
C GLU A 71 -13.27 2.65 13.24
N GLU A 72 -12.98 1.95 12.15
CA GLU A 72 -12.13 0.75 12.15
C GLU A 72 -10.64 1.08 12.00
N ALA A 73 -10.24 2.34 11.91
CA ALA A 73 -8.85 2.75 11.78
C ALA A 73 -8.28 3.17 13.14
N ILE A 74 -7.12 2.62 13.44
CA ILE A 74 -6.25 3.08 14.52
C ILE A 74 -4.91 3.49 13.93
N PHE A 75 -4.17 4.32 14.65
CA PHE A 75 -2.81 4.65 14.27
C PHE A 75 -1.86 4.67 15.45
N PHE A 76 -0.61 4.35 15.15
CA PHE A 76 0.51 4.50 16.05
C PHE A 76 1.36 5.69 15.60
N PRO A 77 1.79 6.58 16.52
CA PRO A 77 2.71 7.64 16.17
C PRO A 77 4.06 7.04 15.75
N ILE A 78 4.63 7.55 14.66
CA ILE A 78 5.99 7.24 14.23
C ILE A 78 6.92 8.25 14.86
N GLU A 79 7.97 7.77 15.54
CA GLU A 79 8.94 8.61 16.24
C GLU A 79 10.21 8.81 15.39
N GLY A 80 10.90 9.93 15.61
CA GLY A 80 12.08 10.33 14.86
C GLY A 80 11.88 11.64 14.08
N PRO A 81 12.83 12.00 13.18
CA PRO A 81 14.02 11.25 12.82
C PRO A 81 15.10 11.25 13.92
N TYR A 82 15.69 10.10 14.19
CA TYR A 82 16.89 9.95 15.03
C TYR A 82 18.18 10.10 14.22
N LYS A 83 19.30 10.31 14.90
CA LYS A 83 20.64 10.24 14.29
C LYS A 83 21.12 8.80 14.31
N VAL A 84 21.46 8.25 13.14
CA VAL A 84 22.04 6.92 13.00
C VAL A 84 23.56 7.03 13.16
N PRO A 85 24.19 6.37 14.15
CA PRO A 85 25.65 6.36 14.28
C PRO A 85 26.35 5.69 13.09
N ILE A 86 27.56 6.16 12.80
CA ILE A 86 28.41 5.65 11.73
C ILE A 86 29.56 4.86 12.35
N GLU A 87 29.69 3.62 11.93
CA GLU A 87 30.73 2.68 12.35
C GLU A 87 31.61 2.31 11.15
N ASP A 88 32.82 1.83 11.43
CA ASP A 88 33.73 1.30 10.39
C ASP A 88 33.19 0.01 9.76
N GLY A 89 32.41 -0.77 10.51
CA GLY A 89 31.70 -1.95 10.02
C GLY A 89 30.31 -1.57 9.50
N ILE A 90 30.05 -1.83 8.21
CA ILE A 90 28.74 -1.56 7.61
C ILE A 90 28.10 -2.83 7.02
N VAL A 91 26.78 -2.90 7.12
CA VAL A 91 25.95 -3.94 6.53
C VAL A 91 25.05 -3.32 5.46
N ILE A 92 25.34 -3.65 4.20
CA ILE A 92 24.58 -3.19 3.04
C ILE A 92 23.42 -4.16 2.83
N VAL A 93 22.20 -3.64 2.88
CA VAL A 93 20.97 -4.42 2.70
C VAL A 93 20.24 -4.04 1.42
N ASP A 94 19.34 -4.90 0.94
CA ASP A 94 18.50 -4.58 -0.21
C ASP A 94 17.55 -3.41 0.08
N LYS A 95 16.93 -2.84 -0.97
CA LYS A 95 16.03 -1.68 -0.84
C LYS A 95 14.91 -1.91 0.18
N ARG A 96 14.25 -3.06 0.13
CA ARG A 96 13.08 -3.36 0.97
C ARG A 96 13.50 -3.52 2.42
N THR A 97 14.60 -4.21 2.66
CA THR A 97 15.16 -4.33 4.01
C THR A 97 15.64 -2.98 4.52
N ALA A 98 16.25 -2.14 3.68
CA ALA A 98 16.65 -0.79 4.06
C ALA A 98 15.44 0.05 4.52
N GLU A 99 14.37 0.09 3.73
CA GLU A 99 13.12 0.81 4.06
C GLU A 99 12.44 0.23 5.31
N SER A 100 12.53 -1.08 5.54
CA SER A 100 12.01 -1.74 6.75
C SER A 100 12.83 -1.37 8.00
N VAL A 101 14.16 -1.38 7.89
CA VAL A 101 15.09 -0.98 8.97
C VAL A 101 14.95 0.49 9.29
N TYR A 102 14.70 1.32 8.27
CA TYR A 102 14.43 2.75 8.42
C TYR A 102 13.27 3.04 9.38
N LEU A 103 12.35 2.08 9.55
CA LEU A 103 11.19 2.10 10.46
C LEU A 103 11.38 1.27 11.75
N GLY A 104 12.57 0.72 11.99
CA GLY A 104 12.89 -0.01 13.23
C GLY A 104 12.87 -1.54 13.12
N SER A 105 12.81 -2.09 11.91
CA SER A 105 12.94 -3.54 11.72
C SER A 105 14.38 -4.00 11.94
N HIS A 106 14.55 -5.24 12.40
CA HIS A 106 15.86 -5.90 12.38
C HIS A 106 16.25 -6.35 10.98
N VAL A 107 17.52 -6.70 10.80
CA VAL A 107 18.04 -7.23 9.53
C VAL A 107 18.08 -8.75 9.60
N TYR A 108 17.41 -9.41 8.65
CA TYR A 108 17.45 -10.86 8.49
C TYR A 108 18.25 -11.25 7.24
N ALA A 109 18.80 -12.46 7.25
CA ALA A 109 19.73 -12.94 6.23
C ALA A 109 19.28 -12.73 4.76
N PRO A 110 18.00 -12.96 4.38
CA PRO A 110 17.57 -12.75 2.99
C PRO A 110 17.74 -11.32 2.45
N GLY A 111 17.78 -10.32 3.34
CA GLY A 111 17.87 -8.91 2.98
C GLY A 111 19.30 -8.38 2.94
N VAL A 112 20.30 -9.17 3.32
CA VAL A 112 21.70 -8.75 3.38
C VAL A 112 22.35 -8.95 2.01
N LEU A 113 22.91 -7.87 1.46
CA LEU A 113 23.70 -7.94 0.23
C LEU A 113 25.17 -8.19 0.54
N LYS A 114 25.74 -7.38 1.44
CA LYS A 114 27.15 -7.45 1.83
C LYS A 114 27.35 -6.94 3.26
N ALA A 115 28.40 -7.41 3.90
CA ALA A 115 28.97 -6.80 5.11
C ALA A 115 30.43 -6.45 4.79
N VAL A 116 30.85 -5.21 5.07
CA VAL A 116 32.19 -4.71 4.73
C VAL A 116 32.77 -3.89 5.88
N GLY A 117 34.10 -3.76 5.93
CA GLY A 117 34.80 -3.09 7.02
C GLY A 117 34.97 -3.96 8.26
N HIS A 118 35.07 -3.33 9.44
CA HIS A 118 35.31 -4.02 10.71
C HIS A 118 34.02 -4.69 11.26
N VAL A 119 33.70 -5.88 10.75
CA VAL A 119 32.52 -6.65 11.18
C VAL A 119 32.95 -7.92 11.91
N ARG A 120 32.49 -8.11 13.14
CA ARG A 120 32.66 -9.35 13.94
C ARG A 120 31.32 -9.67 14.62
N LYS A 121 31.15 -10.93 15.04
CA LYS A 121 29.97 -11.28 15.85
C LYS A 121 29.92 -10.38 17.10
N ASN A 122 28.75 -9.79 17.35
CA ASN A 122 28.43 -8.80 18.37
C ASN A 122 29.11 -7.43 18.23
N SER A 123 29.85 -7.14 17.16
CA SER A 123 30.37 -5.79 16.93
C SER A 123 29.23 -4.82 16.56
N PRO A 124 29.35 -3.53 16.93
CA PRO A 124 28.45 -2.51 16.40
C PRO A 124 28.66 -2.36 14.89
N VAL A 125 27.57 -2.11 14.18
CA VAL A 125 27.58 -1.90 12.73
C VAL A 125 26.54 -0.87 12.32
N THR A 126 26.83 -0.12 11.26
CA THR A 126 25.84 0.72 10.57
C THR A 126 25.16 -0.08 9.46
N VAL A 127 23.84 -0.13 9.48
CA VAL A 127 23.04 -0.67 8.38
C VAL A 127 22.80 0.43 7.36
N VAL A 128 23.14 0.17 6.10
CA VAL A 128 23.02 1.13 5.00
C VAL A 128 22.21 0.56 3.84
N SER A 129 21.54 1.46 3.11
CA SER A 129 20.89 1.12 1.84
C SER A 129 21.91 0.88 0.73
N PRO A 130 21.49 0.40 -0.47
CA PRO A 130 22.40 0.21 -1.61
C PRO A 130 23.08 1.48 -2.12
N ILE A 131 22.56 2.66 -1.80
CA ILE A 131 23.18 3.96 -2.10
C ILE A 131 24.01 4.51 -0.92
N LEU A 132 24.34 3.65 0.04
CA LEU A 132 25.11 3.94 1.25
C LEU A 132 24.46 4.96 2.20
N GLU A 133 23.14 5.13 2.10
CA GLU A 133 22.40 5.94 3.08
C GLU A 133 22.23 5.16 4.40
N PRO A 134 22.65 5.70 5.56
CA PRO A 134 22.45 5.07 6.86
C PRO A 134 20.96 4.99 7.22
N VAL A 135 20.49 3.77 7.51
CA VAL A 135 19.09 3.49 7.85
C VAL A 135 18.91 2.98 9.28
N GLY A 136 19.95 2.41 9.86
CA GLY A 136 19.96 1.95 11.24
C GLY A 136 21.34 1.61 11.74
N TRP A 137 21.44 1.32 13.02
CA TRP A 137 22.64 0.94 13.74
C TRP A 137 22.27 -0.13 14.77
N GLY A 138 23.17 -1.08 14.97
CA GLY A 138 22.93 -2.17 15.92
C GLY A 138 24.07 -3.15 15.95
N TYR A 139 23.78 -4.35 16.44
CA TYR A 139 24.81 -5.36 16.68
C TYR A 139 24.73 -6.49 15.67
N PHE A 140 25.86 -6.85 15.10
CA PHE A 140 25.98 -7.98 14.18
C PHE A 140 25.83 -9.30 14.95
N ARG A 141 25.03 -10.27 14.47
CA ARG A 141 24.65 -11.46 15.26
C ARG A 141 25.18 -12.80 14.73
N ILE A 142 25.71 -12.83 13.51
CA ILE A 142 26.29 -14.04 12.92
C ILE A 142 27.81 -13.95 12.84
N ASP A 143 28.47 -15.06 12.50
CA ASP A 143 29.87 -15.03 12.09
C ASP A 143 29.95 -14.36 10.69
N PRO A 144 30.84 -13.38 10.46
CA PRO A 144 30.99 -12.74 9.16
C PRO A 144 31.19 -13.73 8.00
N LYS A 145 31.83 -14.88 8.24
CA LYS A 145 32.06 -15.92 7.22
C LYS A 145 30.78 -16.62 6.74
N ASP A 146 29.67 -16.42 7.46
CA ASP A 146 28.36 -17.03 7.20
C ASP A 146 27.43 -16.11 6.41
N VAL A 147 27.82 -14.85 6.19
CA VAL A 147 27.12 -13.93 5.30
C VAL A 147 27.04 -14.55 3.89
N GLY A 148 25.83 -14.59 3.33
CA GLY A 148 25.56 -15.22 2.03
C GLY A 148 25.43 -16.75 2.05
N LYS A 149 25.87 -17.43 3.12
CA LYS A 149 25.65 -18.88 3.31
C LYS A 149 24.33 -19.17 4.01
N VAL A 150 23.99 -18.35 5.00
CA VAL A 150 22.77 -18.50 5.79
C VAL A 150 21.56 -17.97 5.01
N ARG A 151 20.52 -18.80 4.88
CA ARG A 151 19.29 -18.43 4.15
C ARG A 151 18.21 -17.79 5.03
N LYS A 152 18.29 -17.93 6.35
CA LYS A 152 17.31 -17.41 7.33
C LYS A 152 18.00 -17.12 8.66
N GLY A 153 17.47 -16.17 9.41
CA GLY A 153 18.00 -15.83 10.74
C GLY A 153 18.34 -14.35 10.87
N LEU A 154 18.48 -13.91 12.11
CA LEU A 154 18.81 -12.54 12.48
C LEU A 154 20.30 -12.27 12.18
N VAL A 155 20.58 -11.22 11.40
CA VAL A 155 21.95 -10.80 11.06
C VAL A 155 22.34 -9.53 11.79
N VAL A 156 21.46 -8.55 11.88
CA VAL A 156 21.68 -7.35 12.70
C VAL A 156 20.49 -7.13 13.60
N GLU A 157 20.76 -7.11 14.89
CA GLU A 157 19.82 -6.63 15.89
C GLU A 157 19.91 -5.11 15.96
N VAL A 158 19.02 -4.47 15.21
CA VAL A 158 18.93 -2.99 15.14
C VAL A 158 18.49 -2.42 16.48
N ALA A 159 19.33 -1.55 17.05
CA ALA A 159 19.06 -0.83 18.29
C ALA A 159 18.58 0.61 18.03
N ILE A 160 19.14 1.28 17.02
CA ILE A 160 18.76 2.62 16.59
C ILE A 160 18.37 2.57 15.11
N SER A 161 17.23 3.14 14.76
CA SER A 161 16.77 3.31 13.38
C SER A 161 16.49 4.77 13.12
N LYS A 162 16.40 5.18 11.85
CA LYS A 162 16.08 6.58 11.53
C LYS A 162 14.71 6.98 12.09
N TYR A 163 13.71 6.12 11.94
CA TYR A 163 12.38 6.28 12.52
C TYR A 163 12.00 5.02 13.26
N ARG A 164 11.19 5.16 14.31
CA ARG A 164 10.68 4.03 15.08
C ARG A 164 9.17 3.93 14.90
N ALA A 165 8.73 2.80 14.38
CA ALA A 165 7.34 2.41 14.33
C ALA A 165 7.15 1.10 15.13
N PRO A 166 5.98 0.86 15.73
CA PRO A 166 5.72 -0.39 16.41
C PRO A 166 5.68 -1.55 15.41
N LYS A 167 6.17 -2.72 15.87
CA LYS A 167 6.13 -3.95 15.09
C LYS A 167 4.77 -4.62 15.24
N VAL A 168 3.75 -4.08 14.58
CA VAL A 168 2.35 -4.48 14.70
C VAL A 168 2.16 -6.00 14.53
N ARG A 169 2.95 -6.63 13.67
CA ARG A 169 2.89 -8.08 13.41
C ARG A 169 3.32 -8.96 14.58
N GLU A 170 4.02 -8.40 15.55
CA GLU A 170 4.44 -9.09 16.77
C GLU A 170 3.38 -9.00 17.89
N PHE A 171 2.30 -8.23 17.67
CA PHE A 171 1.23 -8.09 18.66
C PHE A 171 0.32 -9.33 18.69
N PRO A 172 -0.18 -9.75 19.88
CA PRO A 172 -1.17 -10.81 20.02
C PRO A 172 -2.42 -10.57 19.16
N GLU A 173 -2.92 -9.34 19.11
CA GLU A 173 -4.09 -8.97 18.31
C GLU A 173 -3.88 -9.20 16.80
N PHE A 174 -2.64 -9.09 16.33
CA PHE A 174 -2.32 -9.44 14.95
C PHE A 174 -2.38 -10.95 14.75
N ALA A 175 -1.81 -11.75 15.66
CA ALA A 175 -1.87 -13.20 15.58
C ALA A 175 -3.32 -13.74 15.63
N GLU A 176 -4.19 -13.10 16.41
CA GLU A 176 -5.61 -13.42 16.54
C GLU A 176 -6.46 -13.05 15.31
N GLY A 177 -5.92 -12.23 14.40
CA GLY A 177 -6.62 -11.73 13.22
C GLY A 177 -7.40 -10.43 13.43
N ALA A 178 -7.25 -9.78 14.58
CA ALA A 178 -7.90 -8.53 14.92
C ALA A 178 -7.25 -7.30 14.26
N LEU A 179 -6.01 -7.40 13.78
CA LEU A 179 -5.30 -6.31 13.11
C LEU A 179 -4.91 -6.64 11.66
N TYR A 180 -4.98 -5.63 10.79
CA TYR A 180 -4.43 -5.68 9.43
C TYR A 180 -3.74 -4.35 9.07
N GLU A 181 -2.46 -4.39 8.71
CA GLU A 181 -1.72 -3.19 8.29
C GLU A 181 -2.28 -2.66 6.96
N GLN A 182 -2.92 -1.50 7.00
CA GLN A 182 -3.55 -0.88 5.84
C GLN A 182 -3.43 0.64 5.94
N SER A 183 -2.97 1.27 4.86
CA SER A 183 -2.92 2.73 4.79
C SER A 183 -4.31 3.35 4.86
N PHE A 184 -4.42 4.53 5.44
CA PHE A 184 -5.68 5.28 5.54
C PHE A 184 -6.43 5.43 4.20
N PRO A 185 -5.82 5.89 3.09
CA PRO A 185 -6.53 5.97 1.80
C PRO A 185 -7.10 4.64 1.32
N ALA A 186 -6.36 3.54 1.53
CA ALA A 186 -6.82 2.21 1.14
C ALA A 186 -8.01 1.69 1.95
N MET A 187 -8.22 2.18 3.19
CA MET A 187 -9.44 1.90 3.96
C MET A 187 -10.63 2.68 3.42
N LEU A 188 -10.41 3.93 3.00
CA LEU A 188 -11.47 4.75 2.40
C LEU A 188 -11.97 4.17 1.08
N VAL A 189 -11.13 3.52 0.27
CA VAL A 189 -11.55 2.85 -0.97
C VAL A 189 -12.73 1.90 -0.73
N SER A 190 -12.61 1.00 0.27
CA SER A 190 -13.66 0.05 0.60
C SER A 190 -14.91 0.73 1.17
N LYS A 191 -14.77 1.86 1.90
CA LYS A 191 -15.91 2.65 2.37
C LYS A 191 -16.61 3.41 1.25
N ILE A 192 -15.86 3.94 0.27
CA ILE A 192 -16.38 4.65 -0.92
C ILE A 192 -17.11 3.71 -1.87
N LEU A 193 -16.71 2.44 -1.91
CA LEU A 193 -17.42 1.38 -2.61
C LEU A 193 -18.84 1.16 -2.04
N GLU A 194 -19.06 1.47 -0.76
CA GLU A 194 -20.34 1.35 -0.04
C GLU A 194 -20.97 -0.04 -0.18
N PRO A 195 -20.23 -1.13 0.14
CA PRO A 195 -20.72 -2.49 -0.04
C PRO A 195 -21.87 -2.79 0.93
N LYS A 196 -22.86 -3.56 0.47
CA LYS A 196 -24.00 -4.00 1.27
C LYS A 196 -24.06 -5.52 1.42
N PRO A 197 -24.70 -6.05 2.48
CA PRO A 197 -25.05 -7.47 2.57
C PRO A 197 -25.74 -7.98 1.30
N GLU A 198 -25.51 -9.25 0.97
CA GLU A 198 -26.08 -9.98 -0.18
C GLU A 198 -25.67 -9.48 -1.57
N GLU A 199 -24.90 -8.40 -1.69
CA GLU A 199 -24.36 -7.94 -2.98
C GLU A 199 -23.28 -8.90 -3.51
N LEU A 200 -23.26 -9.08 -4.84
CA LEU A 200 -22.18 -9.74 -5.55
C LEU A 200 -21.09 -8.72 -5.87
N ILE A 201 -19.91 -8.91 -5.26
CA ILE A 201 -18.79 -7.99 -5.34
C ILE A 201 -17.57 -8.70 -5.93
N VAL A 202 -16.93 -8.07 -6.92
CA VAL A 202 -15.69 -8.57 -7.55
C VAL A 202 -14.54 -7.63 -7.22
N ASP A 203 -13.48 -8.16 -6.59
CA ASP A 203 -12.19 -7.48 -6.47
C ASP A 203 -11.24 -8.07 -7.53
N MET A 204 -10.93 -7.28 -8.56
CA MET A 204 -10.19 -7.73 -9.74
C MET A 204 -8.67 -7.80 -9.49
N CYS A 205 -8.15 -7.25 -8.39
CA CYS A 205 -6.71 -7.23 -8.10
C CYS A 205 -6.48 -7.45 -6.60
N ALA A 206 -7.12 -8.48 -6.05
CA ALA A 206 -7.41 -8.56 -4.63
C ALA A 206 -6.18 -8.78 -3.76
N ALA A 207 -5.17 -9.53 -4.22
CA ALA A 207 -4.11 -9.98 -3.33
C ALA A 207 -3.19 -8.80 -2.90
N PRO A 208 -2.80 -8.68 -1.62
CA PRO A 208 -2.87 -9.69 -0.57
C PRO A 208 -4.17 -9.69 0.26
N GLY A 209 -5.23 -9.03 -0.18
CA GLY A 209 -6.58 -9.16 0.38
C GLY A 209 -7.01 -8.03 1.31
N GLY A 210 -6.28 -6.91 1.36
CA GLY A 210 -6.59 -5.81 2.28
C GLY A 210 -7.98 -5.24 2.05
N LYS A 211 -8.29 -4.82 0.83
CA LYS A 211 -9.59 -4.24 0.48
C LYS A 211 -10.72 -5.27 0.45
N ALA A 212 -10.49 -6.45 -0.12
CA ALA A 212 -11.44 -7.57 -0.09
C ALA A 212 -11.85 -7.96 1.35
N SER A 213 -10.89 -8.13 2.27
CA SER A 213 -11.20 -8.43 3.68
C SER A 213 -11.90 -7.26 4.40
N HIS A 214 -11.62 -6.02 3.99
CA HIS A 214 -12.32 -4.86 4.52
C HIS A 214 -13.79 -4.82 4.06
N ILE A 215 -14.06 -5.14 2.78
CA ILE A 215 -15.42 -5.26 2.24
C ILE A 215 -16.18 -6.37 2.98
N TYR A 216 -15.53 -7.51 3.25
CA TYR A 216 -16.10 -8.59 4.05
C TYR A 216 -16.47 -8.12 5.46
N GLN A 217 -15.58 -7.37 6.11
CA GLN A 217 -15.84 -6.77 7.42
C GLN A 217 -17.02 -5.78 7.39
N LEU A 218 -17.06 -4.86 6.43
CA LEU A 218 -18.12 -3.84 6.30
C LEU A 218 -19.50 -4.46 6.06
N THR A 219 -19.55 -5.63 5.42
CA THR A 219 -20.79 -6.35 5.13
C THR A 219 -21.12 -7.41 6.17
N LYS A 220 -20.36 -7.47 7.28
CA LYS A 220 -20.48 -8.48 8.34
C LYS A 220 -20.45 -9.92 7.80
N GLY A 221 -19.64 -10.14 6.76
CA GLY A 221 -19.49 -11.42 6.07
C GLY A 221 -20.68 -11.84 5.21
N LYS A 222 -21.62 -10.93 4.93
CA LYS A 222 -22.87 -11.24 4.21
C LYS A 222 -22.84 -10.90 2.72
N ALA A 223 -21.84 -10.18 2.23
CA ALA A 223 -21.68 -10.02 0.78
C ALA A 223 -21.02 -11.25 0.17
N ARG A 224 -21.41 -11.58 -1.07
CA ARG A 224 -20.71 -12.59 -1.86
C ARG A 224 -19.55 -11.93 -2.58
N ILE A 225 -18.32 -12.22 -2.13
CA ILE A 225 -17.11 -11.58 -2.65
C ILE A 225 -16.30 -12.60 -3.46
N LEU A 226 -15.97 -12.23 -4.69
CA LEU A 226 -15.04 -12.96 -5.55
C LEU A 226 -13.72 -12.17 -5.66
N ALA A 227 -12.65 -12.72 -5.10
CA ALA A 227 -11.32 -12.11 -5.06
C ALA A 227 -10.40 -12.74 -6.12
N PHE A 228 -10.02 -11.97 -7.13
CA PHE A 228 -9.16 -12.40 -8.23
C PHE A 228 -7.74 -11.86 -8.12
N ASP A 229 -6.74 -12.67 -8.45
CA ASP A 229 -5.37 -12.23 -8.73
C ASP A 229 -4.67 -13.26 -9.63
N HIS A 230 -3.73 -12.87 -10.48
CA HIS A 230 -3.04 -13.83 -11.36
C HIS A 230 -1.79 -14.44 -10.69
N SER A 231 -1.28 -13.82 -9.62
CA SER A 231 -0.01 -14.22 -9.01
C SER A 231 -0.20 -15.28 -7.93
N LYS A 232 0.20 -16.52 -8.24
CA LYS A 232 0.22 -17.64 -7.28
C LYS A 232 0.87 -17.27 -5.94
N LYS A 233 1.98 -16.51 -5.96
CA LYS A 233 2.67 -16.05 -4.75
C LYS A 233 1.85 -15.07 -3.92
N ARG A 234 1.16 -14.11 -4.56
CA ARG A 234 0.32 -13.14 -3.87
C ARG A 234 -0.96 -13.80 -3.35
N ILE A 235 -1.56 -14.71 -4.12
CA ILE A 235 -2.68 -15.55 -3.67
C ILE A 235 -2.31 -16.35 -2.43
N ALA A 236 -1.16 -17.04 -2.43
CA ALA A 236 -0.73 -17.79 -1.26
C ALA A 236 -0.58 -16.89 -0.01
N LYS A 237 -0.19 -15.62 -0.19
CA LYS A 237 -0.18 -14.63 0.89
C LYS A 237 -1.61 -14.27 1.31
N MET A 238 -2.50 -13.96 0.37
CA MET A 238 -3.90 -13.64 0.65
C MET A 238 -4.62 -14.77 1.39
N VAL A 239 -4.44 -16.03 1.00
CA VAL A 239 -4.98 -17.20 1.70
C VAL A 239 -4.53 -17.25 3.16
N ARG A 240 -3.23 -16.99 3.42
CA ARG A 240 -2.72 -16.94 4.81
C ARG A 240 -3.32 -15.78 5.60
N GLU A 241 -3.43 -14.61 4.99
CA GLU A 241 -4.04 -13.44 5.64
C GLU A 241 -5.53 -13.68 5.94
N PHE A 242 -6.29 -14.25 5.01
CA PHE A 242 -7.71 -14.57 5.22
C PHE A 242 -7.89 -15.63 6.30
N LYS A 243 -7.06 -16.68 6.30
CA LYS A 243 -7.06 -17.68 7.38
C LYS A 243 -6.79 -17.05 8.75
N ARG A 244 -5.78 -16.17 8.84
CA ARG A 244 -5.44 -15.46 10.09
C ARG A 244 -6.57 -14.56 10.54
N MET A 245 -7.16 -13.79 9.64
CA MET A 245 -8.27 -12.86 9.92
C MET A 245 -9.64 -13.52 10.04
N LYS A 246 -9.72 -14.86 9.88
CA LYS A 246 -10.97 -15.64 9.84
C LYS A 246 -11.98 -15.11 8.81
N VAL A 247 -11.46 -14.69 7.65
CA VAL A 247 -12.24 -14.18 6.52
C VAL A 247 -12.51 -15.32 5.54
N ASN A 248 -13.77 -15.50 5.16
CA ASN A 248 -14.18 -16.51 4.19
C ASN A 248 -14.66 -15.84 2.89
N ILE A 249 -13.76 -15.72 1.92
CA ILE A 249 -13.99 -15.10 0.60
C ILE A 249 -13.59 -16.11 -0.48
N GLU A 250 -14.34 -16.17 -1.59
CA GLU A 250 -14.01 -16.99 -2.76
C GLU A 250 -12.76 -16.43 -3.45
N ILE A 251 -11.70 -17.22 -3.57
CA ILE A 251 -10.43 -16.80 -4.20
C ILE A 251 -10.26 -17.51 -5.55
N HIS A 252 -9.97 -16.74 -6.59
CA HIS A 252 -9.76 -17.25 -7.94
C HIS A 252 -8.41 -16.79 -8.49
N MET A 253 -7.64 -17.74 -9.03
CA MET A 253 -6.41 -17.43 -9.76
C MET A 253 -6.74 -17.24 -11.24
N ALA A 254 -6.87 -15.98 -11.67
CA ALA A 254 -7.18 -15.65 -13.07
C ALA A 254 -6.56 -14.31 -13.47
N ASP A 255 -6.42 -14.10 -14.78
CA ASP A 255 -6.08 -12.79 -15.32
C ASP A 255 -7.35 -11.96 -15.46
N SER A 256 -7.48 -10.92 -14.63
CA SER A 256 -8.75 -10.21 -14.55
C SER A 256 -9.10 -9.40 -15.81
N ARG A 257 -8.17 -9.26 -16.76
CA ARG A 257 -8.41 -8.67 -18.08
C ARG A 257 -9.32 -9.52 -18.96
N TYR A 258 -9.60 -10.77 -18.57
CA TYR A 258 -10.42 -11.71 -19.33
C TYR A 258 -11.64 -12.25 -18.56
N LEU A 259 -11.98 -11.73 -17.37
CA LEU A 259 -13.07 -12.29 -16.56
C LEU A 259 -14.43 -12.36 -17.28
N HIS A 260 -14.76 -11.38 -18.12
CA HIS A 260 -15.99 -11.40 -18.91
C HIS A 260 -16.09 -12.56 -19.91
N ILE A 261 -14.97 -13.16 -20.29
CA ILE A 261 -14.87 -14.32 -21.18
C ILE A 261 -14.76 -15.60 -20.34
N ASP A 262 -13.90 -15.60 -19.33
CA ASP A 262 -13.60 -16.78 -18.51
C ASP A 262 -14.73 -17.12 -17.52
N TYR A 263 -15.50 -16.10 -17.10
CA TYR A 263 -16.61 -16.20 -16.15
C TYR A 263 -17.88 -15.54 -16.72
N PRO A 264 -18.41 -16.04 -17.85
CA PRO A 264 -19.54 -15.41 -18.54
C PRO A 264 -20.82 -15.43 -17.68
N SER A 265 -20.91 -16.33 -16.71
CA SER A 265 -22.02 -16.40 -15.76
C SER A 265 -22.14 -15.19 -14.85
N LEU A 266 -21.07 -14.38 -14.70
CA LEU A 266 -21.03 -13.14 -13.92
C LEU A 266 -21.45 -11.91 -14.73
N CYS A 267 -21.42 -11.97 -16.07
CA CYS A 267 -21.73 -10.83 -16.94
C CYS A 267 -23.14 -10.29 -16.67
N GLY A 268 -23.23 -8.97 -16.48
CA GLY A 268 -24.47 -8.26 -16.18
C GLY A 268 -25.08 -8.53 -14.80
N LYS A 269 -24.36 -9.19 -13.87
CA LYS A 269 -24.90 -9.59 -12.56
C LYS A 269 -24.14 -9.01 -11.36
N VAL A 270 -22.93 -8.50 -11.56
CA VAL A 270 -22.10 -7.98 -10.47
C VAL A 270 -22.65 -6.63 -10.01
N ASP A 271 -22.90 -6.48 -8.71
CA ASP A 271 -23.35 -5.21 -8.12
C ASP A 271 -22.22 -4.20 -8.06
N LYS A 272 -21.02 -4.68 -7.69
CA LYS A 272 -19.86 -3.83 -7.42
C LYS A 272 -18.55 -4.44 -7.89
N VAL A 273 -17.73 -3.62 -8.51
CA VAL A 273 -16.37 -3.98 -8.92
C VAL A 273 -15.36 -3.06 -8.25
N LEU A 274 -14.28 -3.64 -7.74
CA LEU A 274 -13.10 -2.91 -7.29
C LEU A 274 -11.94 -3.18 -8.25
N ILE A 275 -11.33 -2.10 -8.75
CA ILE A 275 -10.10 -2.13 -9.54
C ILE A 275 -9.01 -1.39 -8.75
N ASP A 276 -8.09 -2.14 -8.15
CA ASP A 276 -6.88 -1.62 -7.48
C ASP A 276 -5.64 -2.21 -8.18
N PRO A 277 -5.34 -1.75 -9.40
CA PRO A 277 -4.42 -2.44 -10.28
C PRO A 277 -2.96 -2.18 -9.88
N PRO A 278 -2.02 -3.01 -10.37
CA PRO A 278 -0.62 -2.64 -10.35
C PRO A 278 -0.40 -1.25 -10.95
N CYS A 279 0.38 -0.42 -10.27
CA CYS A 279 0.68 0.96 -10.65
C CYS A 279 2.12 1.31 -10.29
N SER A 280 2.59 2.46 -10.77
CA SER A 280 3.98 2.89 -10.59
C SER A 280 4.33 3.17 -9.14
N SER A 281 3.36 3.29 -8.23
CA SER A 281 3.60 3.42 -6.79
C SER A 281 4.50 4.62 -6.42
N PHE A 282 4.42 5.72 -7.17
CA PHE A 282 5.17 6.95 -6.87
C PHE A 282 4.78 7.56 -5.53
N GLY A 283 3.53 7.36 -5.08
CA GLY A 283 3.02 7.88 -3.81
C GLY A 283 3.42 7.09 -2.57
N VAL A 284 3.96 5.87 -2.72
CA VAL A 284 4.31 4.99 -1.58
C VAL A 284 5.51 5.53 -0.81
N ARG A 285 5.43 5.49 0.53
CA ARG A 285 6.44 5.99 1.47
C ARG A 285 6.68 5.01 2.65
N PRO A 286 7.85 5.02 3.30
CA PRO A 286 9.07 5.74 2.89
C PRO A 286 9.66 5.13 1.62
N LYS A 287 10.33 5.96 0.83
CA LYS A 287 10.97 5.59 -0.44
C LYS A 287 12.35 6.21 -0.47
N LEU A 288 13.36 5.48 0.04
CA LEU A 288 14.72 6.03 0.22
C LEU A 288 15.32 6.51 -1.11
N TYR A 289 15.12 5.71 -2.15
CA TYR A 289 15.49 5.99 -3.53
C TYR A 289 14.56 5.24 -4.48
N ASP A 290 14.52 5.64 -5.75
CA ASP A 290 13.72 4.95 -6.76
C ASP A 290 14.32 5.10 -8.15
N SER A 291 13.93 4.20 -9.05
CA SER A 291 14.35 4.24 -10.44
C SER A 291 13.17 3.81 -11.30
N LYS A 292 12.70 4.71 -12.16
CA LYS A 292 11.60 4.47 -13.10
C LYS A 292 11.79 5.34 -14.33
N ARG A 293 11.34 4.82 -15.47
CA ARG A 293 11.31 5.51 -16.75
C ARG A 293 9.87 5.86 -17.10
N TYR A 294 9.69 6.85 -17.97
CA TYR A 294 8.36 7.28 -18.37
C TYR A 294 7.60 6.16 -19.09
N ARG A 295 8.33 5.33 -19.84
CA ARG A 295 7.77 4.11 -20.45
C ARG A 295 7.10 3.19 -19.43
N ASP A 296 7.64 3.07 -18.21
CA ASP A 296 7.04 2.23 -17.17
C ASP A 296 5.64 2.76 -16.78
N VAL A 297 5.46 4.09 -16.76
CA VAL A 297 4.17 4.75 -16.50
C VAL A 297 3.18 4.49 -17.64
N VAL A 298 3.63 4.65 -18.88
CA VAL A 298 2.81 4.41 -20.09
C VAL A 298 2.38 2.95 -20.21
N ASP A 299 3.30 2.01 -19.99
CA ASP A 299 3.02 0.58 -20.02
C ASP A 299 1.99 0.20 -18.93
N LEU A 300 2.11 0.79 -17.73
CA LEU A 300 1.15 0.59 -16.65
C LEU A 300 -0.21 1.21 -16.93
N ARG A 301 -0.30 2.44 -17.44
CA ARG A 301 -1.56 3.04 -17.91
C ARG A 301 -2.27 2.11 -18.90
N ASN A 302 -1.55 1.67 -19.94
CA ASN A 302 -2.10 0.81 -20.98
C ASN A 302 -2.51 -0.56 -20.45
N TYR A 303 -1.86 -1.05 -19.40
CA TYR A 303 -2.27 -2.25 -18.67
C TYR A 303 -3.54 -2.00 -17.84
N GLN A 304 -3.62 -0.87 -17.13
CA GLN A 304 -4.74 -0.50 -16.25
C GLN A 304 -6.05 -0.32 -17.01
N ILE A 305 -6.02 0.27 -18.21
CA ILE A 305 -7.26 0.47 -18.99
C ILE A 305 -7.91 -0.87 -19.42
N GLN A 306 -7.13 -1.94 -19.56
CA GLN A 306 -7.64 -3.26 -19.97
C GLN A 306 -8.58 -3.89 -18.93
N PHE A 307 -8.57 -3.43 -17.67
CA PHE A 307 -9.48 -3.91 -16.64
C PHE A 307 -10.90 -3.35 -16.77
N PHE A 308 -11.09 -2.25 -17.48
CA PHE A 308 -12.40 -1.58 -17.57
C PHE A 308 -13.39 -2.31 -18.47
N LYS A 309 -12.96 -2.96 -19.56
CA LYS A 309 -13.86 -3.78 -20.40
C LYS A 309 -14.47 -4.93 -19.59
N PRO A 310 -13.69 -5.83 -18.95
CA PRO A 310 -14.28 -6.88 -18.14
C PRO A 310 -15.13 -6.33 -17.02
N ALA A 311 -14.68 -5.31 -16.29
CA ALA A 311 -15.47 -4.71 -15.22
C ALA A 311 -16.83 -4.21 -15.72
N TYR A 312 -16.85 -3.51 -16.87
CA TYR A 312 -18.09 -3.04 -17.48
C TYR A 312 -19.02 -4.20 -17.86
N GLU A 313 -18.51 -5.25 -18.50
CA GLU A 313 -19.32 -6.42 -18.89
C GLU A 313 -19.88 -7.18 -17.67
N LEU A 314 -19.08 -7.32 -16.61
CA LEU A 314 -19.48 -7.97 -15.36
C LEU A 314 -20.59 -7.20 -14.62
N LEU A 315 -20.50 -5.87 -14.58
CA LEU A 315 -21.44 -5.04 -13.84
C LEU A 315 -22.86 -5.13 -14.41
N ARG A 316 -23.85 -5.25 -13.53
CA ARG A 316 -25.25 -5.00 -13.90
C ARG A 316 -25.48 -3.51 -14.19
N LYS A 317 -26.60 -3.19 -14.84
CA LYS A 317 -27.04 -1.79 -14.99
C LYS A 317 -27.21 -1.15 -13.61
N GLY A 318 -26.65 0.05 -13.43
CA GLY A 318 -26.59 0.75 -12.14
C GLY A 318 -25.54 0.20 -11.17
N GLY A 319 -24.74 -0.79 -11.57
CA GLY A 319 -23.64 -1.32 -10.76
C GLY A 319 -22.51 -0.30 -10.60
N VAL A 320 -21.76 -0.42 -9.50
CA VAL A 320 -20.72 0.54 -9.10
C VAL A 320 -19.33 -0.02 -9.36
N LEU A 321 -18.44 0.83 -9.90
CA LEU A 321 -17.02 0.56 -9.99
C LEU A 321 -16.25 1.56 -9.13
N VAL A 322 -15.31 1.09 -8.32
CA VAL A 322 -14.30 1.96 -7.69
C VAL A 322 -12.93 1.61 -8.23
N TYR A 323 -12.25 2.63 -8.76
CA TYR A 323 -10.88 2.55 -9.23
C TYR A 323 -9.98 3.24 -8.21
N SER A 324 -8.84 2.62 -7.88
CA SER A 324 -7.84 3.28 -7.05
C SER A 324 -6.41 2.90 -7.37
N THR A 325 -5.47 3.81 -7.12
CA THR A 325 -4.03 3.55 -7.23
C THR A 325 -3.27 4.16 -6.06
N CYS A 326 -2.07 3.64 -5.77
CA CYS A 326 -1.11 4.26 -4.85
C CYS A 326 -0.05 5.10 -5.60
N THR A 327 -0.42 5.63 -6.77
CA THR A 327 0.39 6.54 -7.56
C THR A 327 -0.28 7.91 -7.69
N VAL A 328 0.46 8.85 -8.26
CA VAL A 328 0.10 10.27 -8.28
C VAL A 328 0.06 10.86 -9.68
N THR A 329 0.57 10.16 -10.69
CA THR A 329 0.62 10.59 -12.10
C THR A 329 -0.78 10.75 -12.69
N LEU A 330 -0.96 11.71 -13.59
CA LEU A 330 -2.24 11.88 -14.33
C LEU A 330 -2.49 10.69 -15.26
N GLU A 331 -1.42 10.19 -15.89
CA GLU A 331 -1.46 9.13 -16.89
C GLU A 331 -2.08 7.84 -16.38
N GLU A 332 -1.91 7.52 -15.08
CA GLU A 332 -2.45 6.30 -14.44
C GLU A 332 -3.75 6.59 -13.67
N ASN A 333 -4.18 7.85 -13.58
CA ASN A 333 -5.29 8.28 -12.74
C ASN A 333 -6.40 8.91 -13.60
N GLU A 334 -6.49 10.24 -13.68
CA GLU A 334 -7.55 10.95 -14.40
C GLU A 334 -7.64 10.51 -15.86
N GLU A 335 -6.50 10.38 -16.55
CA GLU A 335 -6.49 10.00 -17.97
C GLU A 335 -7.05 8.58 -18.20
N VAL A 336 -6.83 7.65 -17.25
CA VAL A 336 -7.41 6.30 -17.31
C VAL A 336 -8.92 6.36 -17.13
N ILE A 337 -9.39 7.19 -16.19
CA ILE A 337 -10.84 7.34 -15.94
C ILE A 337 -11.53 8.03 -17.11
N GLU A 338 -10.91 9.06 -17.68
CA GLU A 338 -11.40 9.76 -18.87
C GLU A 338 -11.50 8.82 -20.08
N GLU A 339 -10.48 8.01 -20.35
CA GLU A 339 -10.54 7.01 -21.42
C GLU A 339 -11.61 5.95 -21.15
N ALA A 340 -11.81 5.55 -19.89
CA ALA A 340 -12.83 4.57 -19.53
C ALA A 340 -14.26 5.07 -19.74
N ILE A 341 -14.57 6.33 -19.41
CA ILE A 341 -15.91 6.92 -19.62
C ILE A 341 -16.20 7.23 -21.09
N GLU A 342 -15.17 7.46 -21.90
CA GLU A 342 -15.33 7.66 -23.35
C GLU A 342 -15.62 6.33 -24.05
N ARG A 343 -14.95 5.25 -23.63
CA ARG A 343 -15.09 3.93 -24.24
C ARG A 343 -16.32 3.15 -23.78
N TYR A 344 -16.72 3.35 -22.53
CA TYR A 344 -17.80 2.59 -21.90
C TYR A 344 -18.83 3.55 -21.31
N ARG A 345 -20.09 3.13 -21.22
CA ARG A 345 -21.18 3.96 -20.69
C ARG A 345 -21.14 4.04 -19.16
N PHE A 346 -20.04 4.57 -18.63
CA PHE A 346 -19.89 4.90 -17.22
C PHE A 346 -20.30 6.35 -16.95
N GLU A 347 -20.82 6.59 -15.75
CA GLU A 347 -21.05 7.91 -15.19
C GLU A 347 -20.11 8.15 -14.02
N LEU A 348 -19.50 9.33 -13.95
CA LEU A 348 -18.72 9.75 -12.78
C LEU A 348 -19.64 10.12 -11.62
N VAL A 349 -19.31 9.58 -10.45
CA VAL A 349 -20.01 9.87 -9.20
C VAL A 349 -19.06 10.53 -8.23
N LYS A 350 -19.51 11.63 -7.63
CA LYS A 350 -18.71 12.35 -6.64
C LYS A 350 -18.38 11.43 -5.47
N VAL A 351 -17.09 11.36 -5.13
CA VAL A 351 -16.58 10.52 -4.05
C VAL A 351 -17.04 11.08 -2.69
N LYS A 352 -17.62 10.22 -1.85
CA LYS A 352 -17.89 10.53 -0.44
C LYS A 352 -16.56 10.71 0.31
N TYR A 353 -16.58 11.46 1.42
CA TYR A 353 -15.37 11.78 2.21
C TYR A 353 -14.35 12.67 1.50
N GLY A 354 -14.73 13.35 0.41
CA GLY A 354 -13.80 14.20 -0.36
C GLY A 354 -13.05 15.25 0.47
N SER A 355 -13.59 15.69 1.62
CA SER A 355 -12.92 16.61 2.55
C SER A 355 -11.70 16.02 3.26
N LEU A 356 -11.53 14.70 3.28
CA LEU A 356 -10.36 14.04 3.89
C LEU A 356 -9.15 13.99 2.94
N GLY A 357 -9.35 14.33 1.67
CA GLY A 357 -8.33 14.38 0.64
C GLY A 357 -8.39 15.68 -0.14
N SER A 358 -7.61 15.76 -1.21
CA SER A 358 -7.69 16.80 -2.21
C SER A 358 -8.58 16.37 -3.37
N LYS A 359 -9.08 17.35 -4.12
CA LYS A 359 -9.74 17.10 -5.40
C LYS A 359 -8.74 16.54 -6.43
N GLY A 360 -9.26 15.94 -7.49
CA GLY A 360 -8.47 15.64 -8.68
C GLY A 360 -8.04 16.91 -9.42
N LEU A 361 -7.30 16.70 -10.50
CA LEU A 361 -6.90 17.76 -11.43
C LEU A 361 -7.84 17.80 -12.64
N GLY A 362 -7.85 18.93 -13.36
CA GLY A 362 -8.70 19.14 -14.54
C GLY A 362 -10.18 19.40 -14.22
N ASP A 363 -11.01 19.52 -15.25
CA ASP A 363 -12.41 19.95 -15.15
C ASP A 363 -13.28 19.00 -14.31
N LYS A 364 -12.91 17.71 -14.28
CA LYS A 364 -13.61 16.67 -13.51
C LYS A 364 -13.01 16.47 -12.12
N GLY A 365 -12.10 17.35 -11.69
CA GLY A 365 -11.38 17.22 -10.41
C GLY A 365 -12.29 17.05 -9.19
N ASP A 366 -13.48 17.65 -9.20
CA ASP A 366 -14.49 17.52 -8.13
C ASP A 366 -15.06 16.11 -7.93
N PHE A 367 -14.89 15.22 -8.92
CA PHE A 367 -15.35 13.83 -8.87
C PHE A 367 -14.29 12.87 -8.32
N PHE A 368 -13.04 13.32 -8.23
CA PHE A 368 -11.92 12.48 -7.82
C PHE A 368 -11.45 12.84 -6.42
N MET A 369 -10.83 11.86 -5.76
CA MET A 369 -10.17 12.06 -4.48
C MET A 369 -8.69 11.68 -4.59
N ARG A 370 -7.83 12.63 -4.24
CA ARG A 370 -6.38 12.47 -4.21
C ARG A 370 -5.83 12.59 -2.80
N PHE A 371 -4.82 11.78 -2.52
CA PHE A 371 -3.96 11.96 -1.36
C PHE A 371 -2.55 12.30 -1.84
N HIS A 372 -1.98 13.31 -1.21
CA HIS A 372 -0.64 13.81 -1.48
C HIS A 372 0.19 13.76 -0.19
N PRO A 373 1.35 13.08 -0.18
CA PRO A 373 2.14 12.87 1.04
C PRO A 373 2.58 14.14 1.77
N HIS A 374 2.87 15.22 1.06
CA HIS A 374 3.28 16.49 1.65
C HIS A 374 2.11 17.35 2.18
N ILE A 375 0.87 17.03 1.81
CA ILE A 375 -0.34 17.75 2.24
C ILE A 375 -1.05 16.99 3.37
N HIS A 376 -1.25 15.68 3.19
CA HIS A 376 -2.11 14.86 4.05
C HIS A 376 -1.32 13.92 4.96
N ASP A 377 0.01 13.91 4.83
CA ASP A 377 0.92 13.05 5.59
C ASP A 377 0.61 11.54 5.54
N VAL A 378 -0.01 11.08 4.46
CA VAL A 378 -0.29 9.67 4.18
C VAL A 378 0.32 9.25 2.83
N THR A 379 0.21 7.97 2.47
CA THR A 379 0.61 7.49 1.14
C THR A 379 -0.12 8.24 0.03
N GLY A 380 0.59 8.58 -1.04
CA GLY A 380 0.01 9.20 -2.22
C GLY A 380 -0.96 8.22 -2.90
N TYR A 381 -2.15 8.69 -3.23
CA TYR A 381 -3.27 7.83 -3.59
C TYR A 381 -4.27 8.53 -4.50
N PHE A 382 -5.00 7.77 -5.30
CA PHE A 382 -6.09 8.26 -6.14
C PHE A 382 -7.29 7.33 -6.01
N ILE A 383 -8.50 7.89 -5.99
CA ILE A 383 -9.76 7.16 -5.93
C ILE A 383 -10.78 7.81 -6.86
N ALA A 384 -11.43 7.00 -7.68
CA ALA A 384 -12.54 7.40 -8.54
C ALA A 384 -13.71 6.41 -8.40
N LYS A 385 -14.95 6.92 -8.47
CA LYS A 385 -16.17 6.12 -8.40
C LYS A 385 -17.00 6.32 -9.67
N LEU A 386 -17.41 5.23 -10.27
CA LEU A 386 -18.17 5.18 -11.52
C LEU A 386 -19.43 4.34 -11.33
N VAL A 387 -20.47 4.62 -12.12
CA VAL A 387 -21.70 3.81 -12.21
C VAL A 387 -21.94 3.40 -13.65
N LYS A 388 -22.29 2.14 -13.90
CA LYS A 388 -22.67 1.66 -15.23
C LYS A 388 -24.09 2.15 -15.58
N LYS A 389 -24.23 2.86 -16.70
CA LYS A 389 -25.53 3.38 -17.18
C LYS A 389 -26.42 2.31 -17.80
#